data_AF-T1KBF4-F1
#
_entry.id   AF-T1KBF4-F1
#
_cell.length_a   1.000
_cell.length_b   1.000
_cell.length_c   1.000
_cell.angle_alpha   90.00
_cell.angle_beta   90.00
_cell.angle_gamma   90.00
#
_symmetry.space_group_name_H-M   'P 1'
#
loop_
_entity.id
_entity.type
_entity.pdbx_description
1 polymer ?
#
loop_
_entity_poly.entity_id
_entity_poly.type
_entity_poly.pdbx_seq_one_letter_code
_entity_poly.pdbx_strand_id
1 'polypeptide(L)'
;MVKSMGNYILIWFFLVSIVPLNCEPDHLQSWKNFWSISDSAFRKLGNYFDNQLTPLIKSESISSSCQGSLLKFIDGIKNFDIDSVRMFDSWGKLPSGLLFGSWSDLGSFDQCVSLENSQYCLLTGSMPLPSKRQHEGLFIPLDKSSFNLTDPLSVHLYPYAHYFHNVNLTFGVCAPRECSPQEMTLIAKSLIHSYGLQMKVNVDLCQHRAKSGNQILFREYVALIIISTVIALNIFGTIYSTHPFLGHFNFPLNWSKLLSTTNNQPNRSYPFIECFKFFAMIYLILTHVGWAFNHNSFHSIFKIQSMYKGILGYSLLPSYMGSEVYFLMTGLELMTFFLSFKGKFTFSSAISFLLIRWARFVTLIGFYISLYILVFSDHVRDLVGGPFWSHLYSATSIPVI
;
A
#
# COMPACT_ATOMS: atom_id res chain seq x y z
N MET A 1 -21.31 -26.75 41.69
CA MET A 1 -21.42 -25.62 40.73
C MET A 1 -21.93 -26.03 39.34
N VAL A 2 -21.72 -27.27 38.87
CA VAL A 2 -22.17 -27.72 37.52
C VAL A 2 -23.66 -28.12 37.44
N LYS A 3 -24.32 -28.50 38.55
CA LYS A 3 -25.76 -28.85 38.56
C LYS A 3 -26.72 -27.65 38.48
N SER A 4 -26.24 -26.41 38.69
CA SER A 4 -27.08 -25.21 38.65
C SER A 4 -27.16 -24.59 37.25
N MET A 5 -26.16 -24.77 36.39
CA MET A 5 -26.17 -24.25 35.01
C MET A 5 -27.12 -25.01 34.07
N GLY A 6 -27.38 -26.30 34.33
CA GLY A 6 -28.26 -27.11 33.48
C GLY A 6 -29.73 -26.66 33.48
N ASN A 7 -30.23 -26.16 34.62
CA ASN A 7 -31.61 -25.68 34.72
C ASN A 7 -31.82 -24.34 34.01
N TYR A 8 -30.81 -23.46 33.96
CA TYR A 8 -30.94 -22.19 33.25
C TYR A 8 -30.91 -22.35 31.72
N ILE A 9 -30.19 -23.35 31.20
CA ILE A 9 -30.13 -23.64 29.75
C ILE A 9 -31.44 -24.27 29.27
N LEU A 10 -32.04 -25.16 30.07
CA LEU A 10 -33.35 -25.76 29.75
C LEU A 10 -34.50 -24.76 29.84
N ILE A 11 -34.46 -23.82 30.79
CA ILE A 11 -35.43 -22.71 30.88
C ILE A 11 -35.28 -21.77 29.68
N TRP A 12 -34.05 -21.52 29.20
CA TRP A 12 -33.82 -20.73 27.98
C TRP A 12 -34.39 -21.41 26.73
N PHE A 13 -34.20 -22.73 26.59
CA PHE A 13 -34.75 -23.50 25.46
C PHE A 13 -36.29 -23.58 25.48
N PHE A 14 -36.90 -23.69 26.67
CA PHE A 14 -38.37 -23.70 26.80
C PHE A 14 -39.01 -22.32 26.62
N LEU A 15 -38.34 -21.23 27.02
CA LEU A 15 -38.83 -19.86 26.78
C LEU A 15 -38.80 -19.46 25.30
N VAL A 16 -37.86 -20.01 24.51
CA VAL A 16 -37.83 -19.82 23.04
C VAL A 16 -38.95 -20.60 22.33
N SER A 17 -39.51 -21.63 22.98
CA SER A 17 -40.52 -22.52 22.38
C SER A 17 -41.98 -22.09 22.63
N ILE A 18 -42.22 -21.01 23.40
CA ILE A 18 -43.56 -20.47 23.72
C ILE A 18 -43.74 -19.07 23.09
N VAL A 19 -43.04 -18.78 21.99
CA VAL A 19 -43.38 -17.63 21.15
C VAL A 19 -44.61 -18.01 20.32
N PRO A 20 -45.73 -17.26 20.39
CA PRO A 20 -46.87 -17.53 19.54
C PRO A 20 -46.44 -17.43 18.06
N LEU A 21 -46.67 -18.51 17.31
CA LEU A 21 -46.70 -18.50 15.85
C LEU A 21 -47.91 -17.66 15.41
N ASN A 22 -47.74 -16.34 15.30
CA ASN A 22 -48.44 -15.41 14.39
C ASN A 22 -48.21 -13.93 14.76
N CYS A 23 -46.94 -13.51 14.87
CA CYS A 23 -46.59 -12.12 14.62
C CYS A 23 -45.53 -12.14 13.52
N GLU A 24 -45.96 -12.03 12.27
CA GLU A 24 -45.04 -11.55 11.24
C GLU A 24 -44.57 -10.18 11.73
N PRO A 25 -43.27 -9.98 12.01
CA PRO A 25 -42.79 -8.69 12.46
C PRO A 25 -43.24 -7.68 11.41
N ASP A 26 -43.79 -6.54 11.84
CA ASP A 26 -43.99 -5.43 10.91
C ASP A 26 -42.59 -4.91 10.52
N HIS A 27 -42.01 -5.61 9.54
CA HIS A 27 -40.69 -5.34 9.00
C HIS A 27 -40.66 -3.90 8.49
N LEU A 28 -41.76 -3.42 7.91
CA LEU A 28 -41.88 -2.05 7.43
C LEU A 28 -41.78 -1.04 8.60
N GLN A 29 -42.48 -1.26 9.71
CA GLN A 29 -42.36 -0.39 10.88
C GLN A 29 -40.96 -0.43 11.50
N SER A 30 -40.33 -1.61 11.54
CA SER A 30 -38.95 -1.78 12.02
C SER A 30 -37.96 -0.99 11.15
N TRP A 31 -38.10 -1.07 9.82
CA TRP A 31 -37.31 -0.28 8.88
C TRP A 31 -37.54 1.22 9.04
N LYS A 32 -38.80 1.67 9.18
CA LYS A 32 -39.10 3.10 9.44
C LYS A 32 -38.46 3.61 10.72
N ASN A 33 -38.51 2.83 11.80
CA ASN A 33 -37.88 3.19 13.07
C ASN A 33 -36.35 3.27 12.92
N PHE A 34 -35.74 2.28 12.27
CA PHE A 34 -34.30 2.28 11.99
C PHE A 34 -33.88 3.51 11.17
N TRP A 35 -34.69 3.89 10.17
CA TRP A 35 -34.45 5.08 9.35
C TRP A 35 -34.55 6.38 10.15
N SER A 36 -35.57 6.52 11.00
CA SER A 36 -35.72 7.67 11.89
C SER A 36 -34.55 7.80 12.88
N ILE A 37 -34.09 6.68 13.45
CA ILE A 37 -32.94 6.66 14.36
C ILE A 37 -31.66 7.07 13.62
N SER A 38 -31.46 6.56 12.40
CA SER A 38 -30.29 6.88 11.57
C SER A 38 -30.28 8.37 11.20
N ASP A 39 -31.38 8.90 10.70
CA ASP A 39 -31.55 10.33 10.38
C ASP A 39 -31.30 11.22 11.60
N SER A 40 -31.83 10.85 12.77
CA SER A 40 -31.57 11.55 14.04
C SER A 40 -30.09 11.53 14.44
N ALA A 41 -29.40 10.41 14.23
CA ALA A 41 -27.98 10.27 14.53
C ALA A 41 -27.12 11.15 13.60
N PHE A 42 -27.41 11.16 12.29
CA PHE A 42 -26.70 12.00 11.32
C PHE A 42 -26.97 13.49 11.51
N ARG A 43 -28.20 13.88 11.89
CA ARG A 43 -28.50 15.26 12.33
C ARG A 43 -27.62 15.70 13.50
N LYS A 44 -27.49 14.86 14.53
CA LYS A 44 -26.63 15.15 15.69
C LYS A 44 -25.16 15.25 15.28
N LEU A 45 -24.69 14.36 14.41
CA LEU A 45 -23.33 14.40 13.87
C LEU A 45 -23.07 15.68 13.06
N GLY A 46 -23.98 16.05 12.16
CA GLY A 46 -23.87 17.27 11.37
C GLY A 46 -23.88 18.53 12.23
N ASN A 47 -24.70 18.56 13.29
CA ASN A 47 -24.67 19.65 14.28
C ASN A 47 -23.36 19.70 15.06
N TYR A 48 -22.78 18.54 15.40
CA TYR A 48 -21.46 18.48 16.02
C TYR A 48 -20.38 19.04 15.08
N PHE A 49 -20.37 18.65 13.81
CA PHE A 49 -19.45 19.19 12.82
C PHE A 49 -19.63 20.68 12.59
N ASP A 50 -20.86 21.17 12.51
CA ASP A 50 -21.11 22.59 12.38
C ASP A 50 -20.56 23.38 13.57
N ASN A 51 -20.81 22.91 14.80
CA ASN A 51 -20.32 23.57 16.00
C ASN A 51 -18.79 23.58 16.11
N GLN A 52 -18.11 22.52 15.67
CA GLN A 52 -16.65 22.41 15.78
C GLN A 52 -15.90 23.02 14.58
N LEU A 53 -16.37 22.77 13.36
CA LEU A 53 -15.64 23.09 12.13
C LEU A 53 -16.04 24.44 11.53
N THR A 54 -17.31 24.84 11.58
CA THR A 54 -17.76 26.10 10.95
C THR A 54 -17.04 27.33 11.48
N PRO A 55 -16.76 27.48 12.79
CA PRO A 55 -15.98 28.60 13.30
C PRO A 55 -14.56 28.61 12.72
N LEU A 56 -13.91 27.45 12.63
CA LEU A 56 -12.56 27.29 12.10
C LEU A 56 -12.50 27.59 10.59
N ILE A 57 -13.44 27.01 9.83
CA ILE A 57 -13.59 27.24 8.39
C ILE A 57 -13.77 28.73 8.08
N LYS A 58 -14.50 29.47 8.93
CA LYS A 58 -14.72 30.91 8.76
C LYS A 58 -13.53 31.78 9.20
N SER A 59 -12.72 31.30 10.15
CA SER A 59 -11.56 32.07 10.66
C SER A 59 -10.30 31.87 9.83
N GLU A 60 -10.16 30.72 9.17
CA GLU A 60 -8.99 30.40 8.34
C GLU A 60 -9.01 31.12 7.00
N SER A 61 -7.82 31.39 6.46
CA SER A 61 -7.65 31.99 5.14
C SER A 61 -7.80 30.94 4.03
N ILE A 62 -9.01 30.41 3.85
CA ILE A 62 -9.35 29.46 2.78
C ILE A 62 -10.15 30.15 1.66
N SER A 63 -10.18 29.53 0.48
CA SER A 63 -10.95 29.99 -0.67
C SER A 63 -12.45 29.92 -0.41
N SER A 64 -13.20 30.86 -1.00
CA SER A 64 -14.65 30.89 -0.90
C SER A 64 -15.32 29.65 -1.51
N SER A 65 -14.70 29.05 -2.53
CA SER A 65 -15.15 27.79 -3.13
C SER A 65 -15.01 26.61 -2.17
N CYS A 66 -13.84 26.44 -1.53
CA CYS A 66 -13.64 25.38 -0.54
C CYS A 66 -14.57 25.57 0.67
N GLN A 67 -14.67 26.81 1.17
CA GLN A 67 -15.57 27.16 2.26
C GLN A 67 -17.03 26.80 1.95
N GLY A 68 -17.53 27.21 0.77
CA GLY A 68 -18.89 26.90 0.33
C GLY A 68 -19.15 25.41 0.24
N SER A 69 -18.21 24.66 -0.36
CA SER A 69 -18.32 23.20 -0.49
C SER A 69 -18.27 22.46 0.85
N LEU A 70 -17.44 22.91 1.80
CA LEU A 70 -17.38 22.32 3.15
C LEU A 70 -18.66 22.59 3.94
N LEU A 71 -19.20 23.80 3.88
CA LEU A 71 -20.48 24.13 4.54
C LEU A 71 -21.63 23.35 3.93
N LYS A 72 -21.64 23.18 2.60
CA LYS A 72 -22.60 22.32 1.91
C LYS A 72 -22.50 20.86 2.34
N PHE A 73 -21.28 20.34 2.51
CA PHE A 73 -21.05 18.99 3.03
C PHE A 73 -21.58 18.82 4.47
N ILE A 74 -21.33 19.79 5.35
CA ILE A 74 -21.86 19.78 6.73
C ILE A 74 -23.39 19.81 6.73
N ASP A 75 -24.00 20.66 5.92
CA ASP A 75 -25.46 20.74 5.78
C ASP A 75 -26.05 19.45 5.19
N GLY A 76 -25.37 18.85 4.22
CA GLY A 76 -25.74 17.55 3.66
C GLY A 76 -25.75 16.44 4.70
N ILE A 77 -24.76 16.38 5.60
CA ILE A 77 -24.77 15.43 6.73
C ILE A 77 -25.99 15.68 7.64
N LYS A 78 -26.32 16.94 7.94
CA LYS A 78 -27.49 17.28 8.76
C LYS A 78 -28.81 16.84 8.10
N ASN A 79 -28.88 16.90 6.78
CA ASN A 79 -30.08 16.55 6.02
C ASN A 79 -30.11 15.09 5.56
N PHE A 80 -29.17 14.27 6.05
CA PHE A 80 -29.01 12.86 5.68
C PHE A 80 -28.93 12.65 4.16
N ASP A 81 -28.26 13.59 3.48
CA ASP A 81 -27.97 13.53 2.05
C ASP A 81 -27.02 12.36 1.75
N ILE A 82 -27.38 11.53 0.77
CA ILE A 82 -26.69 10.26 0.49
C ILE A 82 -25.23 10.51 0.10
N ASP A 83 -24.94 11.49 -0.74
CA ASP A 83 -23.56 11.73 -1.19
C ASP A 83 -22.69 12.27 -0.05
N SER A 84 -23.22 13.19 0.76
CA SER A 84 -22.54 13.70 1.95
C SER A 84 -22.30 12.61 3.00
N VAL A 85 -23.27 11.72 3.21
CA VAL A 85 -23.12 10.56 4.10
C VAL A 85 -22.10 9.57 3.54
N ARG A 86 -22.11 9.31 2.22
CA ARG A 86 -21.12 8.44 1.56
C ARG A 86 -19.71 9.01 1.63
N MET A 87 -19.55 10.32 1.49
CA MET A 87 -18.28 11.01 1.72
C MET A 87 -17.79 10.77 3.16
N PHE A 88 -18.63 11.01 4.16
CA PHE A 88 -18.24 10.79 5.56
C PHE A 88 -17.94 9.32 5.89
N ASP A 89 -18.78 8.38 5.43
CA ASP A 89 -18.58 6.95 5.68
C ASP A 89 -17.30 6.41 5.03
N SER A 90 -16.83 7.06 3.95
CA SER A 90 -15.58 6.70 3.29
C SER A 90 -14.31 7.13 4.06
N TRP A 91 -14.43 7.93 5.12
CA TRP A 91 -13.28 8.34 5.93
C TRP A 91 -12.67 7.16 6.69
N GLY A 92 -11.37 7.25 6.95
CA GLY A 92 -10.66 6.40 7.89
C GLY A 92 -11.25 6.55 9.29
N LYS A 93 -11.46 5.43 9.95
CA LYS A 93 -11.99 5.34 11.31
C LYS A 93 -10.83 5.10 12.28
N LEU A 94 -11.12 5.09 13.58
CA LEU A 94 -10.13 4.73 14.57
C LEU A 94 -9.71 3.26 14.34
N PRO A 95 -8.42 2.96 14.01
CA PRO A 95 -8.03 1.61 13.66
C PRO A 95 -8.19 0.66 14.83
N SER A 96 -8.55 -0.58 14.52
CA SER A 96 -8.50 -1.66 15.50
C SER A 96 -7.04 -2.01 15.81
N GLY A 97 -6.74 -2.29 17.09
CA GLY A 97 -5.39 -2.69 17.49
C GLY A 97 -4.39 -1.55 17.74
N LEU A 98 -4.86 -0.36 18.13
CA LEU A 98 -3.99 0.77 18.54
C LEU A 98 -2.88 0.36 19.52
N LEU A 99 -3.23 -0.42 20.56
CA LEU A 99 -2.27 -0.90 21.57
C LEU A 99 -1.27 -1.93 21.04
N PHE A 100 -1.51 -2.48 19.85
CA PHE A 100 -0.58 -3.36 19.16
C PHE A 100 0.24 -2.61 18.10
N GLY A 101 -0.03 -1.32 17.88
CA GLY A 101 0.70 -0.50 16.92
C GLY A 101 0.00 -0.34 15.57
N SER A 102 -1.32 -0.54 15.49
CA SER A 102 -2.09 -0.21 14.28
C SER A 102 -2.53 1.25 14.35
N TRP A 103 -1.87 2.12 13.57
CA TRP A 103 -2.06 3.58 13.64
C TRP A 103 -2.56 4.22 12.35
N SER A 104 -2.94 3.38 11.37
CA SER A 104 -3.42 3.85 10.08
C SER A 104 -4.73 3.18 9.72
N ASP A 105 -5.67 3.98 9.22
CA ASP A 105 -6.90 3.51 8.57
C ASP A 105 -7.17 4.36 7.33
N LEU A 106 -7.09 3.74 6.17
CA LEU A 106 -7.22 4.44 4.89
C LEU A 106 -8.68 4.70 4.51
N GLY A 107 -9.66 4.16 5.25
CA GLY A 107 -11.06 4.29 4.87
C GLY A 107 -11.38 3.64 3.52
N SER A 108 -12.50 4.04 2.91
CA SER A 108 -13.01 3.48 1.66
C SER A 108 -12.62 4.37 0.46
N PHE A 109 -11.44 4.11 -0.10
CA PHE A 109 -10.91 4.87 -1.24
C PHE A 109 -11.87 4.91 -2.42
N ASP A 110 -12.30 3.74 -2.92
CA ASP A 110 -13.16 3.61 -4.09
C ASP A 110 -14.50 4.31 -3.93
N GLN A 111 -15.07 4.26 -2.72
CA GLN A 111 -16.31 4.96 -2.41
C GLN A 111 -16.13 6.47 -2.50
N CYS A 112 -15.04 7.01 -1.94
CA CYS A 112 -14.77 8.44 -2.01
C CYS A 112 -14.57 8.92 -3.46
N VAL A 113 -13.66 8.29 -4.21
CA VAL A 113 -13.30 8.75 -5.57
C VAL A 113 -14.38 8.49 -6.62
N SER A 114 -15.40 7.69 -6.28
CA SER A 114 -16.58 7.48 -7.13
C SER A 114 -17.55 8.66 -7.16
N LEU A 115 -17.44 9.60 -6.20
CA LEU A 115 -18.31 10.77 -6.11
C LEU A 115 -17.73 11.93 -6.95
N GLU A 116 -18.60 12.69 -7.61
CA GLU A 116 -18.15 13.67 -8.60
C GLU A 116 -17.46 14.92 -8.02
N ASN A 117 -17.93 15.35 -6.85
CA ASN A 117 -17.53 16.58 -6.18
C ASN A 117 -16.65 16.31 -4.95
N SER A 118 -16.01 15.14 -4.91
CA SER A 118 -15.10 14.74 -3.85
C SER A 118 -13.67 14.53 -4.37
N GLN A 119 -12.75 14.44 -3.44
CA GLN A 119 -11.41 13.92 -3.64
C GLN A 119 -10.99 13.16 -2.37
N TYR A 120 -10.26 12.07 -2.57
CA TYR A 120 -9.68 11.30 -1.49
C TYR A 120 -8.30 11.86 -1.16
N CYS A 121 -8.04 12.22 0.09
CA CYS A 121 -6.75 12.71 0.56
C CYS A 121 -6.22 11.84 1.71
N LEU A 122 -4.90 11.83 1.90
CA LEU A 122 -4.27 11.20 3.05
C LEU A 122 -3.89 12.26 4.09
N LEU A 123 -4.55 12.19 5.24
CA LEU A 123 -4.23 12.96 6.44
C LEU A 123 -3.16 12.22 7.25
N THR A 124 -2.02 12.85 7.46
CA THR A 124 -0.93 12.32 8.29
C THR A 124 -0.71 13.20 9.51
N GLY A 125 -0.59 12.57 10.68
CA GLY A 125 -0.33 13.23 11.96
C GLY A 125 0.88 12.61 12.65
N SER A 126 1.94 13.39 12.81
CA SER A 126 3.12 12.99 13.58
C SER A 126 2.96 13.39 15.04
N MET A 127 3.16 12.43 15.94
CA MET A 127 3.16 12.67 17.39
C MET A 127 4.33 13.60 17.78
N PRO A 128 4.12 14.55 18.70
CA PRO A 128 5.21 15.35 19.24
C PRO A 128 6.13 14.45 20.07
N LEU A 129 7.35 14.26 19.59
CA LEU A 129 8.40 13.51 20.28
C LEU A 129 9.63 14.40 20.46
N PRO A 130 10.46 14.15 21.49
CA PRO A 130 11.78 14.75 21.62
C PRO A 130 12.63 14.53 20.36
N SER A 131 13.67 15.34 20.15
CA SER A 131 14.58 15.15 19.02
C SER A 131 15.22 13.76 19.04
N LYS A 132 15.19 13.07 17.90
CA LYS A 132 15.80 11.74 17.73
C LYS A 132 17.30 11.78 18.05
N ARG A 133 17.77 10.91 18.94
CA ARG A 133 19.20 10.74 19.25
C ARG A 133 19.90 9.86 18.20
N GLN A 134 21.22 10.00 18.08
CA GLN A 134 22.03 9.33 17.03
C GLN A 134 21.88 7.80 17.01
N HIS A 135 21.62 7.17 18.15
CA HIS A 135 21.50 5.71 18.29
C HIS A 135 20.04 5.24 18.45
N GLU A 136 19.05 6.10 18.21
CA GLU A 136 17.64 5.70 18.27
C GLU A 136 17.18 5.09 16.94
N GLY A 137 16.45 3.98 17.02
CA GLY A 137 15.95 3.24 15.86
C GLY A 137 14.79 2.34 16.25
N LEU A 138 14.27 1.56 15.30
CA LEU A 138 13.11 0.66 15.51
C LEU A 138 13.29 -0.37 16.63
N PHE A 139 14.53 -0.63 17.06
CA PHE A 139 14.85 -1.64 18.07
C PHE A 139 15.37 -1.06 19.38
N ILE A 140 15.58 0.27 19.45
CA ILE A 140 16.19 0.95 20.60
C ILE A 140 15.16 1.93 21.17
N PRO A 141 14.61 1.64 22.37
CA PRO A 141 13.56 2.46 22.96
C PRO A 141 14.07 3.83 23.40
N LEU A 142 13.14 4.78 23.54
CA LEU A 142 13.38 6.08 24.16
C LEU A 142 13.80 5.92 25.64
N ASP A 143 14.45 6.95 26.19
CA ASP A 143 14.87 6.94 27.59
C ASP A 143 13.69 7.24 28.54
N LYS A 144 13.70 6.52 29.69
CA LYS A 144 12.89 6.71 30.91
C LYS A 144 12.45 8.13 31.13
N SER A 145 13.48 8.95 31.21
CA SER A 145 13.47 10.32 31.71
C SER A 145 12.67 11.29 30.83
N SER A 146 12.42 10.94 29.57
CA SER A 146 11.82 11.86 28.59
C SER A 146 10.29 11.99 28.72
N PHE A 147 9.63 11.06 29.41
CA PHE A 147 8.18 11.06 29.60
C PHE A 147 7.85 10.76 31.07
N ASN A 148 7.47 11.79 31.84
CA ASN A 148 7.03 11.62 33.22
C ASN A 148 5.50 11.43 33.27
N LEU A 149 5.02 10.32 32.70
CA LEU A 149 3.60 9.97 32.64
C LEU A 149 3.33 8.73 33.51
N THR A 150 2.24 8.75 34.28
CA THR A 150 1.92 7.71 35.27
C THR A 150 0.61 6.98 35.00
N ASP A 151 -0.16 7.41 33.99
CA ASP A 151 -1.41 6.74 33.66
C ASP A 151 -1.16 5.34 33.04
N PRO A 152 -2.05 4.35 33.28
CA PRO A 152 -1.83 2.98 32.82
C PRO A 152 -1.63 2.84 31.30
N LEU A 153 -2.28 3.70 30.52
CA LEU A 153 -2.20 3.69 29.06
C LEU A 153 -0.83 4.18 28.56
N SER A 154 -0.34 5.30 29.09
CA SER A 154 0.97 5.82 28.74
C SER A 154 2.09 4.89 29.17
N VAL A 155 1.99 4.25 30.35
CA VAL A 155 2.95 3.23 30.80
C VAL A 155 3.01 2.05 29.83
N HIS A 156 1.87 1.64 29.25
CA HIS A 156 1.83 0.57 28.26
C HIS A 156 2.41 0.98 26.90
N LEU A 157 2.13 2.20 26.43
CA LEU A 157 2.57 2.70 25.12
C LEU A 157 4.02 3.20 25.12
N TYR A 158 4.53 3.61 26.29
CA TYR A 158 5.84 4.21 26.46
C TYR A 158 6.99 3.39 25.84
N PRO A 159 7.10 2.06 26.05
CA PRO A 159 8.16 1.25 25.43
C PRO A 159 8.16 1.34 23.90
N TYR A 160 7.02 1.68 23.30
CA TYR A 160 6.81 1.79 21.86
C TYR A 160 6.82 3.22 21.33
N ALA A 161 7.04 4.23 22.19
CA ALA A 161 7.02 5.63 21.78
C ALA A 161 8.03 5.94 20.65
N HIS A 162 9.15 5.22 20.60
CA HIS A 162 10.19 5.38 19.59
C HIS A 162 9.73 5.01 18.17
N TYR A 163 8.68 4.19 18.02
CA TYR A 163 8.10 3.87 16.71
C TYR A 163 7.48 5.11 16.04
N PHE A 164 6.94 6.06 16.82
CA PHE A 164 6.31 7.27 16.27
C PHE A 164 7.30 8.27 15.65
N HIS A 165 8.62 8.00 15.70
CA HIS A 165 9.59 8.72 14.87
C HIS A 165 9.50 8.34 13.38
N ASN A 166 9.07 7.11 13.09
CA ASN A 166 9.00 6.58 11.72
C ASN A 166 7.57 6.21 11.30
N VAL A 167 6.63 6.19 12.25
CA VAL A 167 5.21 5.86 12.02
C VAL A 167 4.36 7.07 12.36
N ASN A 168 3.61 7.53 11.37
CA ASN A 168 2.62 8.59 11.52
C ASN A 168 1.23 7.99 11.68
N LEU A 169 0.35 8.69 12.40
CA LEU A 169 -1.07 8.45 12.30
C LEU A 169 -1.49 8.76 10.86
N THR A 170 -2.13 7.81 10.17
CA THR A 170 -2.51 8.01 8.76
C THR A 170 -3.97 7.68 8.56
N PHE A 171 -4.76 8.67 8.12
CA PHE A 171 -6.18 8.51 7.87
C PHE A 171 -6.52 8.89 6.43
N GLY A 172 -7.39 8.10 5.79
CA GLY A 172 -8.04 8.53 4.55
C GLY A 172 -9.14 9.54 4.86
N VAL A 173 -9.17 10.68 4.16
CA VAL A 173 -10.21 11.70 4.32
C VAL A 173 -10.80 12.01 2.96
N CYS A 174 -12.12 11.92 2.86
CA CYS A 174 -12.85 12.32 1.65
C CYS A 174 -13.30 13.77 1.79
N ALA A 175 -12.62 14.66 1.07
CA ALA A 175 -12.86 16.09 1.11
C ALA A 175 -13.59 16.57 -0.15
N PRO A 176 -14.25 17.74 -0.14
CA PRO A 176 -14.78 18.32 -1.36
C PRO A 176 -13.68 18.64 -2.38
N ARG A 177 -13.98 18.53 -3.66
CA ARG A 177 -13.01 18.69 -4.75
C ARG A 177 -12.43 20.11 -4.86
N GLU A 178 -13.18 21.11 -4.41
CA GLU A 178 -12.79 22.52 -4.48
C GLU A 178 -11.73 22.90 -3.45
N CYS A 179 -11.43 22.03 -2.48
CA CYS A 179 -10.44 22.28 -1.44
C CYS A 179 -9.05 21.79 -1.85
N SER A 180 -8.03 22.64 -1.75
CA SER A 180 -6.65 22.23 -1.96
C SER A 180 -6.09 21.44 -0.75
N PRO A 181 -5.07 20.59 -0.95
CA PRO A 181 -4.39 19.90 0.16
C PRO A 181 -3.88 20.86 1.25
N GLN A 182 -3.44 22.06 0.85
CA GLN A 182 -2.95 23.10 1.75
C GLN A 182 -4.07 23.64 2.64
N GLU A 183 -5.25 23.95 2.08
CA GLU A 183 -6.41 24.40 2.84
C GLU A 183 -6.90 23.33 3.82
N MET A 184 -6.95 22.06 3.37
CA MET A 184 -7.31 20.94 4.25
C MET A 184 -6.30 20.76 5.39
N THR A 185 -5.01 20.98 5.13
CA THR A 185 -3.96 20.96 6.16
C THR A 185 -4.15 22.07 7.19
N LEU A 186 -4.50 23.29 6.77
CA LEU A 186 -4.79 24.40 7.68
C LEU A 186 -5.97 24.07 8.61
N ILE A 187 -7.08 23.59 8.03
CA ILE A 187 -8.28 23.20 8.81
C ILE A 187 -7.94 22.10 9.82
N ALA A 188 -7.24 21.05 9.39
CA ALA A 188 -6.86 19.94 10.26
C ALA A 188 -5.93 20.39 11.39
N LYS A 189 -4.97 21.28 11.09
CA LYS A 189 -4.06 21.85 12.09
C LYS A 189 -4.81 22.69 13.12
N SER A 190 -5.73 23.55 12.69
CA SER A 190 -6.49 24.41 13.59
C SER A 190 -7.45 23.61 14.48
N LEU A 191 -8.05 22.54 13.95
CA LEU A 191 -8.85 21.61 14.75
C LEU A 191 -7.99 20.95 15.84
N ILE A 192 -6.82 20.42 15.50
CA ILE A 192 -5.92 19.76 16.45
C ILE A 192 -5.41 20.75 17.51
N HIS A 193 -5.08 21.98 17.11
CA HIS A 193 -4.69 23.05 18.02
C HIS A 193 -5.82 23.45 18.98
N SER A 194 -7.09 23.41 18.55
CA SER A 194 -8.24 23.71 19.43
C SER A 194 -8.38 22.71 20.59
N TYR A 195 -7.85 21.50 20.44
CA TYR A 195 -7.76 20.49 21.51
C TYR A 195 -6.45 20.59 22.32
N GLY A 196 -5.60 21.59 22.07
CA GLY A 196 -4.33 21.77 22.77
C GLY A 196 -3.23 20.79 22.36
N LEU A 197 -3.41 20.09 21.23
CA LEU A 197 -2.45 19.10 20.74
C LEU A 197 -1.41 19.78 19.83
N GLN A 198 -0.13 19.51 20.07
CA GLN A 198 0.99 20.03 19.27
C GLN A 198 1.47 19.01 18.22
N MET A 199 0.55 18.37 17.50
CA MET A 199 0.89 17.42 16.46
C MET A 199 1.27 18.13 15.16
N LYS A 200 2.24 17.58 14.42
CA LYS A 200 2.50 18.04 13.05
C LYS A 200 1.56 17.30 12.11
N VAL A 201 0.80 18.06 11.33
CA VAL A 201 -0.29 17.54 10.51
C VAL A 201 -0.04 17.94 9.07
N ASN A 202 -0.25 17.00 8.15
CA ASN A 202 -0.13 17.25 6.71
C ASN A 202 -1.20 16.45 5.96
N VAL A 203 -1.92 17.12 5.06
CA VAL A 203 -2.84 16.49 4.11
C VAL A 203 -2.18 16.50 2.74
N ASP A 204 -2.03 15.33 2.14
CA ASP A 204 -1.38 15.16 0.85
C ASP A 204 -2.03 14.03 0.04
N LEU A 205 -1.52 13.75 -1.16
CA LEU A 205 -1.94 12.65 -2.03
C LEU A 205 -3.44 12.69 -2.35
N CYS A 206 -3.96 13.90 -2.53
CA CYS A 206 -5.34 14.12 -2.92
C CYS A 206 -5.60 13.64 -4.35
N GLN A 207 -6.55 12.74 -4.52
CA GLN A 207 -6.84 11.99 -5.74
C GLN A 207 -8.34 12.01 -6.04
N HIS A 208 -8.68 12.08 -7.32
CA HIS A 208 -10.04 12.01 -7.82
C HIS A 208 -10.04 11.31 -9.18
N ARG A 209 -11.15 10.67 -9.55
CA ARG A 209 -11.29 10.05 -10.88
C ARG A 209 -11.56 11.11 -11.95
N ALA A 210 -10.89 10.99 -13.09
CA ALA A 210 -11.11 11.89 -14.22
C ALA A 210 -12.50 11.66 -14.83
N LYS A 211 -13.31 12.72 -14.98
CA LYS A 211 -14.68 12.62 -15.52
C LYS A 211 -14.72 12.17 -16.99
N SER A 212 -13.68 12.45 -17.78
CA SER A 212 -13.65 12.19 -19.24
C SER A 212 -12.64 11.12 -19.66
N GLY A 213 -12.09 10.35 -18.71
CA GLY A 213 -10.94 9.49 -18.95
C GLY A 213 -9.64 10.29 -19.13
N ASN A 214 -8.51 9.66 -18.81
CA ASN A 214 -7.20 10.26 -18.98
C ASN A 214 -6.80 10.24 -20.46
N GLN A 215 -6.02 11.23 -20.92
CA GLN A 215 -5.42 11.20 -22.25
C GLN A 215 -4.20 10.27 -22.21
N ILE A 216 -4.04 9.43 -23.24
CA ILE A 216 -2.87 8.56 -23.36
C ILE A 216 -1.64 9.44 -23.60
N LEU A 217 -0.65 9.33 -22.73
CA LEU A 217 0.56 10.13 -22.78
C LEU A 217 1.55 9.54 -23.80
N PHE A 218 2.43 10.38 -24.37
CA PHE A 218 3.40 9.92 -25.39
C PHE A 218 4.24 8.71 -24.93
N ARG A 219 4.65 8.70 -23.66
CA ARG A 219 5.39 7.57 -23.06
C ARG A 219 4.58 6.27 -23.05
N GLU A 220 3.27 6.34 -22.86
CA GLU A 220 2.37 5.19 -22.84
C GLU A 220 2.15 4.66 -24.25
N TYR A 221 2.03 5.54 -25.25
CA TYR A 221 2.02 5.14 -26.66
C TYR A 221 3.28 4.35 -27.04
N VAL A 222 4.46 4.85 -26.68
CA VAL A 222 5.74 4.16 -26.95
C VAL A 222 5.78 2.78 -26.27
N ALA A 223 5.40 2.72 -24.99
CA ALA A 223 5.36 1.47 -24.23
C ALA A 223 4.36 0.45 -24.82
N LEU A 224 3.17 0.90 -25.24
CA LEU A 224 2.17 0.07 -25.90
C LEU A 224 2.69 -0.52 -27.22
N ILE A 225 3.39 0.28 -28.03
CA ILE A 225 3.98 -0.19 -29.30
C ILE A 225 5.02 -1.28 -29.03
N ILE A 226 5.90 -1.08 -28.04
CA ILE A 226 6.95 -2.07 -27.70
C ILE A 226 6.30 -3.39 -27.25
N ILE A 227 5.36 -3.33 -26.31
CA ILE A 227 4.74 -4.54 -25.75
C ILE A 227 3.88 -5.26 -26.81
N SER A 228 3.08 -4.52 -27.57
CA SER A 228 2.28 -5.10 -28.65
C SER A 228 3.15 -5.73 -29.74
N THR A 229 4.31 -5.13 -30.06
CA THR A 229 5.27 -5.73 -31.00
C THR A 229 5.83 -7.05 -30.48
N VAL A 230 6.23 -7.11 -29.20
CA VAL A 230 6.72 -8.36 -28.59
C VAL A 230 5.63 -9.44 -28.58
N ILE A 231 4.40 -9.08 -28.22
CA ILE A 231 3.24 -10.00 -28.25
C ILE A 231 2.99 -10.49 -29.68
N ALA A 232 2.96 -9.58 -30.66
CA ALA A 232 2.76 -9.91 -32.07
C ALA A 232 3.86 -10.84 -32.60
N LEU A 233 5.13 -10.57 -32.27
CA LEU A 233 6.24 -11.44 -32.64
C LEU A 233 6.07 -12.86 -32.05
N ASN A 234 5.61 -12.98 -30.80
CA ASN A 234 5.34 -14.30 -30.19
C ASN A 234 4.18 -15.04 -30.88
N ILE A 235 3.11 -14.32 -31.23
CA ILE A 235 1.97 -14.90 -31.97
C ILE A 235 2.42 -15.35 -33.36
N PHE A 236 3.04 -14.47 -34.14
CA PHE A 236 3.51 -14.79 -35.48
C PHE A 236 4.60 -15.86 -35.48
N GLY A 237 5.50 -15.87 -34.50
CA GLY A 237 6.52 -16.90 -34.36
C GLY A 237 5.94 -18.28 -34.00
N THR A 238 4.79 -18.30 -33.33
CA THR A 238 4.06 -19.53 -33.04
C THR A 238 3.36 -20.07 -34.30
N ILE A 239 2.73 -19.19 -35.10
CA ILE A 239 2.06 -19.55 -36.35
C ILE A 239 3.06 -19.97 -37.43
N TYR A 240 4.12 -19.19 -37.62
CA TYR A 240 5.14 -19.39 -38.66
C TYR A 240 6.41 -19.99 -38.07
N SER A 241 6.28 -21.15 -37.43
CA SER A 241 7.35 -21.81 -36.68
C SER A 241 8.57 -22.21 -37.52
N THR A 242 8.39 -22.44 -38.82
CA THR A 242 9.47 -22.81 -39.75
C THR A 242 10.22 -21.61 -40.35
N HIS A 243 9.74 -20.39 -40.13
CA HIS A 243 10.37 -19.19 -40.67
C HIS A 243 11.70 -18.89 -39.95
N PRO A 244 12.80 -18.56 -40.66
CA PRO A 244 14.15 -18.46 -40.10
C PRO A 244 14.28 -17.42 -38.98
N PHE A 245 13.56 -16.29 -39.08
CA PHE A 245 13.53 -15.26 -38.04
C PHE A 245 12.38 -15.47 -37.03
N LEU A 246 11.13 -15.45 -37.50
CA LEU A 246 9.94 -15.54 -36.64
C LEU A 246 9.89 -16.82 -35.80
N GLY A 247 10.40 -17.95 -36.30
CA GLY A 247 10.43 -19.21 -35.53
C GLY A 247 11.15 -19.10 -34.19
N HIS A 248 12.08 -18.13 -34.03
CA HIS A 248 12.72 -17.85 -32.74
C HIS A 248 11.77 -17.32 -31.66
N PHE A 249 10.62 -16.75 -32.05
CA PHE A 249 9.59 -16.24 -31.15
C PHE A 249 8.47 -17.26 -30.89
N ASN A 250 8.63 -18.52 -31.29
CA ASN A 250 7.64 -19.56 -31.01
C ASN A 250 7.45 -19.76 -29.49
N PHE A 251 6.32 -19.31 -28.97
CA PHE A 251 6.08 -19.26 -27.53
C PHE A 251 6.01 -20.65 -26.88
N PRO A 252 5.24 -21.64 -27.40
CA PRO A 252 5.21 -22.99 -26.82
C PRO A 252 6.58 -23.66 -26.76
N LEU A 253 7.39 -23.55 -27.82
CA LEU A 253 8.74 -24.12 -27.86
C LEU A 253 9.67 -23.43 -26.86
N ASN A 254 9.65 -22.09 -26.82
CA ASN A 254 10.46 -21.33 -25.87
C ASN A 254 10.04 -21.59 -24.41
N TRP A 255 8.75 -21.72 -24.15
CA TRP A 255 8.20 -22.05 -22.84
C TRP A 255 8.60 -23.46 -22.39
N SER A 256 8.46 -24.45 -23.28
CA SER A 256 8.90 -25.81 -23.03
C SER A 256 10.41 -25.88 -22.77
N LYS A 257 11.21 -25.11 -23.51
CA LYS A 257 12.65 -24.99 -23.31
C LYS A 257 13.00 -24.32 -21.98
N LEU A 258 12.29 -23.27 -21.59
CA LEU A 258 12.48 -22.59 -20.30
C LEU A 258 12.23 -23.54 -19.12
N LEU A 259 11.21 -24.40 -19.23
CA LEU A 259 10.86 -25.38 -18.21
C LEU A 259 11.59 -26.73 -18.36
N SER A 260 12.44 -26.87 -19.38
CA SER A 260 13.16 -28.12 -19.61
C SER A 260 14.24 -28.32 -18.55
N THR A 261 14.19 -29.47 -17.88
CA THR A 261 15.18 -29.88 -16.88
C THR A 261 16.26 -30.81 -17.46
N THR A 262 16.21 -31.08 -18.77
CA THR A 262 17.13 -31.98 -19.46
C THR A 262 18.50 -31.32 -19.65
N ASN A 263 19.48 -31.80 -18.88
CA ASN A 263 20.89 -31.39 -18.97
C ASN A 263 21.54 -31.95 -20.25
N ASN A 264 21.29 -31.30 -21.38
CA ASN A 264 21.87 -31.70 -22.67
C ASN A 264 23.31 -31.19 -22.89
N GLN A 265 23.99 -30.68 -21.85
CA GLN A 265 25.37 -30.21 -21.94
C GLN A 265 26.27 -30.94 -20.93
N PRO A 266 27.09 -31.92 -21.38
CA PRO A 266 28.02 -32.66 -20.53
C PRO A 266 29.17 -31.79 -19.94
N ASN A 267 29.29 -30.53 -20.37
CA ASN A 267 30.34 -29.59 -19.95
C ASN A 267 29.87 -28.51 -18.96
N ARG A 268 28.67 -28.59 -18.39
CA ARG A 268 28.25 -27.62 -17.36
C ARG A 268 28.96 -27.90 -16.05
N SER A 269 29.90 -27.03 -15.68
CA SER A 269 30.85 -27.32 -14.62
C SER A 269 30.22 -27.47 -13.21
N TYR A 270 29.10 -26.81 -12.88
CA TYR A 270 28.56 -26.82 -11.50
C TYR A 270 27.03 -26.63 -11.39
N PRO A 271 26.22 -27.70 -11.55
CA PRO A 271 24.75 -27.61 -11.44
C PRO A 271 24.23 -27.15 -10.07
N PHE A 272 24.98 -27.38 -9.00
CA PHE A 272 24.58 -26.98 -7.65
C PHE A 272 24.59 -25.46 -7.44
N ILE A 273 25.44 -24.71 -8.17
CA ILE A 273 25.54 -23.25 -8.06
C ILE A 273 24.23 -22.60 -8.52
N GLU A 274 23.60 -23.14 -9.56
CA GLU A 274 22.30 -22.67 -10.06
C GLU A 274 21.19 -22.83 -9.01
N CYS A 275 21.24 -23.90 -8.21
CA CYS A 275 20.32 -24.09 -7.09
C CYS A 275 20.50 -22.99 -6.02
N PHE A 276 21.75 -22.66 -5.66
CA PHE A 276 22.02 -21.56 -4.73
C PHE A 276 21.59 -20.21 -5.28
N LYS A 277 21.78 -19.95 -6.57
CA LYS A 277 21.31 -18.71 -7.22
C LYS A 277 19.80 -18.58 -7.20
N PHE A 278 19.07 -19.68 -7.41
CA PHE A 278 17.62 -19.68 -7.31
C PHE A 278 17.16 -19.26 -5.91
N PHE A 279 17.71 -19.86 -4.86
CA PHE A 279 17.39 -19.49 -3.48
C PHE A 279 17.83 -18.06 -3.13
N ALA A 280 19.01 -17.63 -3.60
CA ALA A 280 19.48 -16.26 -3.43
C ALA A 280 18.55 -15.24 -4.11
N MET A 281 18.02 -15.57 -5.29
CA MET A 281 17.05 -14.71 -6.00
C MET A 281 15.71 -14.65 -5.27
N ILE A 282 15.18 -15.78 -4.77
CA ILE A 282 13.97 -15.78 -3.94
C ILE A 282 14.18 -14.91 -2.70
N TYR A 283 15.32 -15.07 -2.02
CA TYR A 283 15.67 -14.28 -0.85
C TYR A 283 15.77 -12.78 -1.17
N LEU A 284 16.38 -12.40 -2.29
CA LEU A 284 16.44 -11.01 -2.77
C LEU A 284 15.03 -10.45 -3.03
N ILE A 285 14.16 -11.18 -3.72
CA ILE A 285 12.79 -10.74 -3.97
C ILE A 285 12.04 -10.54 -2.64
N LEU A 286 12.11 -11.51 -1.73
CA LEU A 286 11.43 -11.44 -0.44
C LEU A 286 11.92 -10.27 0.42
N THR A 287 13.23 -10.04 0.46
CA THR A 287 13.82 -8.93 1.21
C THR A 287 13.49 -7.58 0.59
N HIS A 288 13.55 -7.42 -0.74
CA HIS A 288 13.15 -6.17 -1.39
C HIS A 288 11.65 -5.88 -1.24
N VAL A 289 10.78 -6.89 -1.34
CA VAL A 289 9.36 -6.74 -1.04
C VAL A 289 9.16 -6.37 0.43
N GLY A 290 9.90 -7.02 1.34
CA GLY A 290 9.91 -6.71 2.77
C GLY A 290 10.31 -5.26 3.10
N TRP A 291 11.30 -4.73 2.39
CA TRP A 291 11.81 -3.37 2.58
C TRP A 291 10.96 -2.30 1.90
N ALA A 292 10.25 -2.66 0.82
CA ALA A 292 9.33 -1.78 0.12
C ALA A 292 8.01 -1.55 0.88
N PHE A 293 7.80 -2.20 2.04
CA PHE A 293 6.60 -1.98 2.84
C PHE A 293 6.63 -0.59 3.50
N ASN A 294 5.61 0.21 3.21
CA ASN A 294 5.34 1.46 3.90
C ASN A 294 5.10 1.16 5.39
N HIS A 295 5.93 1.74 6.27
CA HIS A 295 5.85 1.49 7.72
C HIS A 295 4.48 1.88 8.29
N ASN A 296 3.83 2.88 7.69
CA ASN A 296 2.49 3.31 8.07
C ASN A 296 1.41 2.28 7.70
N SER A 297 1.70 1.31 6.83
CA SER A 297 0.74 0.26 6.42
C SER A 297 0.77 -0.99 7.30
N PHE A 298 1.68 -1.08 8.28
CA PHE A 298 1.71 -2.25 9.17
C PHE A 298 0.54 -2.23 10.14
N HIS A 299 -0.25 -3.30 10.10
CA HIS A 299 -1.10 -3.65 11.22
C HIS A 299 -0.21 -4.23 12.35
N SER A 300 -0.35 -3.69 13.55
CA SER A 300 0.38 -4.13 14.74
C SER A 300 1.92 -4.00 14.69
N ILE A 301 2.46 -2.82 14.33
CA ILE A 301 3.92 -2.59 14.20
C ILE A 301 4.73 -2.96 15.46
N PHE A 302 4.14 -2.93 16.65
CA PHE A 302 4.86 -3.23 17.90
C PHE A 302 5.32 -4.70 17.98
N LYS A 303 4.76 -5.58 17.15
CA LYS A 303 5.20 -6.99 17.03
C LYS A 303 6.42 -7.17 16.15
N ILE A 304 6.87 -6.16 15.39
CA ILE A 304 8.02 -6.32 14.49
C ILE A 304 9.27 -6.74 15.27
N GLN A 305 9.50 -6.15 16.45
CA GLN A 305 10.66 -6.50 17.27
C GLN A 305 10.67 -7.98 17.69
N SER A 306 9.53 -8.59 18.00
CA SER A 306 9.47 -10.02 18.34
C SER A 306 9.62 -10.90 17.10
N MET A 307 9.11 -10.47 15.94
CA MET A 307 9.31 -11.16 14.66
C MET A 307 10.80 -11.27 14.30
N TYR A 308 11.57 -10.18 14.51
CA TYR A 308 13.00 -10.14 14.22
C TYR A 308 13.87 -10.94 15.19
N LYS A 309 13.35 -11.38 16.34
CA LYS A 309 14.10 -12.25 17.27
C LYS A 309 14.19 -13.71 16.79
N GLY A 310 13.36 -14.12 15.82
CA GLY A 310 13.41 -15.47 15.25
C GLY A 310 14.54 -15.63 14.23
N ILE A 311 14.96 -16.88 13.98
CA ILE A 311 15.98 -17.24 12.97
C ILE A 311 15.64 -16.64 11.59
N LEU A 312 14.38 -16.74 11.17
CA LEU A 312 13.92 -16.18 9.90
C LEU A 312 13.91 -14.65 9.89
N GLY A 313 13.61 -14.03 11.04
CA GLY A 313 13.60 -12.58 11.18
C GLY A 313 15.00 -11.97 11.02
N TYR A 314 16.00 -12.53 11.71
CA TYR A 314 17.40 -12.10 11.55
C TYR A 314 17.92 -12.23 10.11
N SER A 315 17.47 -13.27 9.40
CA SER A 315 17.81 -13.46 7.99
C SER A 315 17.27 -12.34 7.09
N LEU A 316 16.17 -11.67 7.42
CA LEU A 316 15.56 -10.63 6.57
C LEU A 316 16.18 -9.23 6.72
N LEU A 317 17.03 -9.01 7.74
CA LEU A 317 17.64 -7.71 8.02
C LEU A 317 18.80 -7.32 7.08
N PRO A 318 19.74 -8.21 6.70
CA PRO A 318 20.83 -7.84 5.80
C PRO A 318 20.51 -8.23 4.35
N SER A 319 19.55 -7.55 3.73
CA SER A 319 19.17 -7.78 2.31
C SER A 319 20.37 -7.74 1.35
N TYR A 320 21.36 -6.87 1.63
CA TYR A 320 22.61 -6.75 0.88
C TYR A 320 23.43 -8.05 0.84
N MET A 321 23.35 -8.91 1.86
CA MET A 321 24.08 -10.19 1.85
C MET A 321 23.58 -11.12 0.74
N GLY A 322 22.28 -11.05 0.41
CA GLY A 322 21.70 -11.80 -0.70
C GLY A 322 22.29 -11.41 -2.05
N SER A 323 22.48 -10.10 -2.27
CA SER A 323 23.05 -9.58 -3.52
C SER A 323 24.53 -9.94 -3.66
N GLU A 324 25.30 -9.86 -2.57
CA GLU A 324 26.72 -10.24 -2.57
C GLU A 324 26.91 -11.73 -2.92
N VAL A 325 26.12 -12.61 -2.31
CA VAL A 325 26.16 -14.05 -2.62
C VAL A 325 25.78 -14.31 -4.08
N TYR A 326 24.78 -13.61 -4.60
CA TYR A 326 24.35 -13.76 -6.00
C TYR A 326 25.44 -13.28 -6.99
N PHE A 327 26.07 -12.13 -6.73
CA PHE A 327 27.14 -11.61 -7.58
C PHE A 327 28.39 -12.49 -7.51
N LEU A 328 28.75 -13.01 -6.33
CA LEU A 328 29.87 -13.92 -6.17
C LEU A 328 29.67 -15.22 -6.97
N MET A 329 28.50 -15.86 -6.85
CA MET A 329 28.17 -17.09 -7.59
C MET A 329 28.19 -16.86 -9.12
N THR A 330 27.62 -15.72 -9.57
CA THR A 330 27.59 -15.37 -11.00
C THR A 330 28.99 -15.01 -11.53
N GLY A 331 29.82 -14.36 -10.70
CA GLY A 331 31.21 -14.06 -11.01
C GLY A 331 32.06 -15.32 -11.12
N LEU A 332 31.87 -16.29 -10.22
CA LEU A 332 32.56 -17.57 -10.24
C LEU A 332 32.28 -18.34 -11.53
N GLU A 333 31.02 -18.43 -11.96
CA GLU A 333 30.68 -19.09 -13.24
C GLU A 333 31.22 -18.37 -14.46
N LEU A 334 31.22 -17.03 -14.44
CA LEU A 334 31.83 -16.26 -15.52
C LEU A 334 33.33 -16.55 -15.61
N MET A 335 34.00 -16.65 -14.45
CA MET A 335 35.42 -17.00 -14.38
C MET A 335 35.70 -18.43 -14.87
N THR A 336 34.88 -19.41 -14.48
CA THR A 336 35.05 -20.80 -14.94
C THR A 336 34.83 -20.93 -16.44
N PHE A 337 33.89 -20.16 -17.01
CA PHE A 337 33.73 -20.05 -18.46
C PHE A 337 35.02 -19.53 -19.13
N PHE A 338 35.62 -18.44 -18.62
CA PHE A 338 36.86 -17.90 -19.19
C PHE A 338 38.06 -18.84 -19.03
N LEU A 339 38.17 -19.55 -17.90
CA LEU A 339 39.24 -20.53 -17.66
C LEU A 339 39.11 -21.78 -18.54
N SER A 340 37.88 -22.17 -18.91
CA SER A 340 37.61 -23.31 -19.79
C SER A 340 37.57 -22.94 -21.28
N PHE A 341 37.59 -21.64 -21.60
CA PHE A 341 37.57 -21.15 -22.97
C PHE A 341 38.92 -21.39 -23.66
N LYS A 342 38.94 -22.30 -24.65
CA LYS A 342 40.15 -22.66 -25.42
C LYS A 342 40.43 -21.73 -26.61
N GLY A 343 39.60 -20.71 -26.85
CA GLY A 343 39.75 -19.76 -27.95
C GLY A 343 40.68 -18.59 -27.61
N LYS A 344 41.19 -17.88 -28.63
CA LYS A 344 41.91 -16.62 -28.43
C LYS A 344 40.91 -15.51 -28.14
N PHE A 345 40.94 -14.96 -26.93
CA PHE A 345 40.15 -13.79 -26.58
C PHE A 345 40.91 -12.51 -27.00
N THR A 346 40.58 -12.00 -28.19
CA THR A 346 41.09 -10.71 -28.68
C THR A 346 40.33 -9.54 -28.08
N PHE A 347 40.89 -8.33 -28.15
CA PHE A 347 40.21 -7.11 -27.71
C PHE A 347 38.87 -6.89 -28.43
N SER A 348 38.81 -7.16 -29.75
CA SER A 348 37.56 -7.08 -30.51
C SER A 348 36.52 -8.07 -30.01
N SER A 349 36.89 -9.32 -29.73
CA SER A 349 35.94 -10.30 -29.17
C SER A 349 35.49 -9.95 -27.76
N ALA A 350 36.33 -9.29 -26.95
CA ALA A 350 35.96 -8.79 -25.63
C ALA A 350 34.89 -7.70 -25.73
N ILE A 351 35.08 -6.73 -26.63
CA ILE A 351 34.09 -5.68 -26.89
C ILE A 351 32.78 -6.30 -27.40
N SER A 352 32.83 -7.20 -28.39
CA SER A 352 31.63 -7.86 -28.91
C SER A 352 30.88 -8.64 -27.82
N PHE A 353 31.60 -9.34 -26.93
CA PHE A 353 31.02 -10.04 -25.80
C PHE A 353 30.27 -9.08 -24.84
N LEU A 354 30.91 -7.97 -24.49
CA LEU A 354 30.30 -6.95 -23.62
C LEU A 354 29.08 -6.29 -24.27
N LEU A 355 29.15 -5.95 -25.56
CA LEU A 355 28.04 -5.36 -26.30
C LEU A 355 26.84 -6.30 -26.39
N ILE A 356 27.05 -7.58 -26.68
CA ILE A 356 25.96 -8.57 -26.71
C ILE A 356 25.32 -8.73 -25.33
N ARG A 357 26.13 -8.77 -24.26
CA ARG A 357 25.62 -8.85 -22.89
C ARG A 357 24.81 -7.60 -22.51
N TRP A 358 25.31 -6.42 -22.88
CA TRP A 358 24.63 -5.16 -22.64
C TRP A 358 23.33 -5.06 -23.45
N ALA A 359 23.34 -5.45 -24.73
CA ALA A 359 22.14 -5.47 -25.57
C ALA A 359 21.03 -6.37 -25.01
N ARG A 360 21.38 -7.56 -24.49
CA ARG A 360 20.42 -8.46 -23.79
C ARG A 360 19.83 -7.79 -22.55
N PHE A 361 20.68 -7.17 -21.74
CA PHE A 361 20.26 -6.49 -20.51
C PHE A 361 19.35 -5.29 -20.79
N VAL A 362 19.74 -4.41 -21.72
CA VAL A 362 18.98 -3.21 -22.10
C VAL A 362 17.63 -3.59 -22.71
N THR A 363 17.57 -4.62 -23.55
CA THR A 363 16.29 -5.07 -24.14
C THR A 363 15.31 -5.52 -23.07
N LEU A 364 15.79 -6.30 -22.09
CA LEU A 364 14.97 -6.79 -20.98
C LEU A 364 14.51 -5.63 -20.09
N ILE A 365 15.42 -4.73 -19.68
CA ILE A 365 15.08 -3.56 -18.88
C ILE A 365 14.10 -2.63 -19.62
N GLY A 366 14.32 -2.38 -20.91
CA GLY A 366 13.42 -1.55 -21.72
C GLY A 366 12.00 -2.12 -21.76
N PHE A 367 11.86 -3.44 -21.86
CA PHE A 367 10.56 -4.11 -21.76
C PHE A 367 9.94 -3.95 -20.37
N TYR A 368 10.70 -4.14 -19.30
CA TYR A 368 10.22 -3.93 -17.92
C TYR A 368 9.80 -2.48 -17.65
N ILE A 369 10.57 -1.50 -18.12
CA ILE A 369 10.22 -0.07 -18.02
C ILE A 369 8.93 0.20 -18.80
N SER A 370 8.78 -0.37 -19.99
CA SER A 370 7.54 -0.24 -20.78
C SER A 370 6.34 -0.82 -20.02
N LEU A 371 6.50 -2.02 -19.44
CA LEU A 371 5.46 -2.64 -18.61
C LEU A 371 5.12 -1.76 -17.41
N TYR A 372 6.14 -1.24 -16.72
CA TYR A 372 5.97 -0.35 -15.57
C TYR A 372 5.18 0.91 -15.95
N ILE A 373 5.53 1.58 -17.07
CA ILE A 373 4.82 2.77 -17.54
C ILE A 373 3.33 2.48 -17.76
N LEU A 374 2.99 1.33 -18.35
CA LEU A 374 1.58 0.97 -18.58
C LEU A 374 0.87 0.57 -17.29
N VAL A 375 1.50 -0.27 -16.47
CA VAL A 375 0.92 -0.75 -15.21
C VAL A 375 0.67 0.40 -14.25
N PHE A 376 1.57 1.38 -14.16
CA PHE A 376 1.42 2.55 -13.27
C PHE A 376 0.84 3.79 -13.99
N SER A 377 0.26 3.62 -15.17
CA SER A 377 -0.45 4.70 -15.87
C SER A 377 -1.67 5.17 -15.08
N ASP A 378 -2.13 6.40 -15.35
CA ASP A 378 -3.34 6.94 -14.74
C ASP A 378 -4.59 6.15 -15.17
N HIS A 379 -4.54 5.49 -16.33
CA HIS A 379 -5.60 4.60 -16.80
C HIS A 379 -5.78 3.38 -15.91
N VAL A 380 -4.67 2.70 -15.57
CA VAL A 380 -4.71 1.53 -14.69
C VAL A 380 -4.98 1.97 -13.25
N ARG A 381 -4.44 3.11 -12.83
CA ARG A 381 -4.76 3.73 -11.53
C ARG A 381 -6.27 3.91 -11.33
N ASP A 382 -6.97 4.45 -12.32
CA ASP A 382 -8.38 4.75 -12.15
C ASP A 382 -9.25 3.46 -12.10
N LEU A 383 -8.74 2.35 -12.64
CA LEU A 383 -9.40 1.03 -12.66
C LEU A 383 -9.13 0.18 -11.40
N VAL A 384 -7.87 0.09 -10.97
CA VAL A 384 -7.43 -0.83 -9.89
C VAL A 384 -6.50 -0.16 -8.88
N GLY A 385 -6.28 1.15 -8.99
CA GLY A 385 -5.42 1.90 -8.11
C GLY A 385 -6.02 2.15 -6.74
N GLY A 386 -5.15 2.35 -5.77
CA GLY A 386 -5.53 2.63 -4.38
C GLY A 386 -4.88 3.91 -3.83
N PRO A 387 -5.09 4.22 -2.54
CA PRO A 387 -4.62 5.45 -1.88
C PRO A 387 -3.15 5.82 -2.12
N PHE A 388 -2.28 4.81 -2.20
CA PHE A 388 -0.83 5.00 -2.34
C PHE A 388 -0.34 4.94 -3.79
N TRP A 389 -1.23 4.88 -4.79
CA TRP A 389 -0.80 4.67 -6.17
C TRP A 389 0.09 5.79 -6.72
N SER A 390 -0.21 7.04 -6.38
CA SER A 390 0.58 8.22 -6.78
C SER A 390 1.81 8.46 -5.92
N HIS A 391 2.00 7.71 -4.83
CA HIS A 391 3.09 7.94 -3.90
C HIS A 391 4.38 7.24 -4.40
N LEU A 392 5.46 8.02 -4.55
CA LEU A 392 6.72 7.54 -5.12
C LEU A 392 7.27 6.32 -4.36
N TYR A 393 7.17 6.24 -3.03
CA TYR A 393 7.71 5.11 -2.27
C TYR A 393 6.90 3.81 -2.41
N SER A 394 5.66 3.86 -2.90
CA SER A 394 4.85 2.67 -3.20
C SER A 394 4.97 2.24 -4.67
N ALA A 395 5.30 3.18 -5.57
CA ALA A 395 5.55 2.88 -6.97
C ALA A 395 7.04 2.65 -7.30
N THR A 396 7.98 3.12 -6.47
CA THR A 396 9.43 2.99 -6.70
C THR A 396 10.13 2.51 -5.43
N SER A 397 10.39 1.20 -5.37
CA SER A 397 11.37 0.60 -4.46
C SER A 397 12.78 0.71 -5.06
N ILE A 398 13.23 1.94 -5.31
CA ILE A 398 14.66 2.23 -5.40
C ILE A 398 14.92 3.25 -4.29
N PRO A 399 15.52 2.86 -3.16
CA PRO A 399 16.01 3.84 -2.21
C PRO A 399 17.05 4.70 -2.95
N VAL A 400 16.85 6.02 -2.91
CA VAL A 400 17.96 6.95 -3.11
C VAL A 400 18.89 6.71 -1.93
N ILE A 401 19.97 5.98 -2.18
CA ILE A 401 21.14 5.89 -1.28
C ILE A 401 21.98 7.13 -1.51
#